data_AF-A0A7J8A726-F1
#
_entry.id   AF-A0A7J8A726-F1
#
_cell.length_a   1.000
_cell.length_b   1.000
_cell.length_c   1.000
_cell.angle_alpha   90.00
_cell.angle_beta   90.00
_cell.angle_gamma   90.00
#
_symmetry.space_group_name_H-M   'P 1'
#
loop_
_entity.id
_entity.type
_entity.pdbx_description
1 polymer ?
#
loop_
_entity_poly.entity_id
_entity_poly.type
_entity_poly.pdbx_seq_one_letter_code
_entity_poly.pdbx_strand_id
1 'polypeptide(L)'
;MKTQAGWWLGPLKVKKWLFPASCSFFFLLSVLMTGCFLWQYYLPKLKTGSLGPEAPSAPVRMCPQHPEPVPLAHPLPVLKEALEKVERILRQALSAPGLAAISAVVIHNDAVLWTGNFGKKNGSDPASGPPR
;
A
#
# COMPACT_ATOMS: atom_id res chain seq x y z
N MET A 1 -1.16 -73.75 18.52
CA MET A 1 -2.46 -74.34 18.14
C MET A 1 -3.49 -73.22 18.04
N LYS A 2 -4.30 -73.29 16.98
CA LYS A 2 -5.42 -72.40 16.57
C LYS A 2 -6.27 -71.94 17.75
N THR A 3 -6.77 -70.70 17.78
CA THR A 3 -8.09 -70.41 17.17
C THR A 3 -8.27 -68.93 16.80
N GLN A 4 -8.62 -68.70 15.52
CA GLN A 4 -9.29 -67.47 15.06
C GLN A 4 -10.74 -67.49 15.55
N ALA A 5 -11.21 -66.37 16.09
CA ALA A 5 -12.64 -66.10 16.24
C ALA A 5 -12.98 -64.90 15.33
N GLY A 6 -13.50 -65.20 14.14
CA GLY A 6 -13.99 -64.20 13.21
C GLY A 6 -15.25 -63.54 13.77
N TRP A 7 -15.22 -62.22 13.95
CA TRP A 7 -16.42 -61.43 14.20
C TRP A 7 -17.09 -61.13 12.87
N TRP A 8 -18.16 -61.87 12.57
CA TRP A 8 -19.10 -61.54 11.52
C TRP A 8 -19.90 -60.30 11.93
N LEU A 9 -19.61 -59.15 11.32
CA LEU A 9 -20.49 -57.99 11.36
C LEU A 9 -21.76 -58.33 10.55
N GLY A 10 -22.78 -58.82 11.24
CA GLY A 10 -24.11 -58.97 10.65
C GLY A 10 -24.62 -57.63 10.12
N PRO A 11 -25.45 -57.62 9.06
CA PRO A 11 -25.98 -56.38 8.50
C PRO A 11 -26.78 -55.67 9.59
N LEU A 12 -26.35 -54.46 9.95
CA LEU A 12 -27.08 -53.59 10.87
C LEU A 12 -28.46 -53.38 10.26
N LYS A 13 -29.49 -54.10 10.76
CA LYS A 13 -30.89 -53.88 10.36
C LYS A 13 -31.29 -52.51 10.86
N VAL A 14 -30.99 -51.47 10.07
CA VAL A 14 -31.44 -50.13 10.37
C VAL A 14 -32.96 -50.15 10.27
N LYS A 15 -33.61 -50.00 11.43
CA LYS A 15 -35.06 -49.96 11.57
C LYS A 15 -35.58 -48.92 10.57
N LYS A 16 -36.52 -49.29 9.69
CA LYS A 16 -37.04 -48.43 8.60
C LYS A 16 -37.52 -47.04 9.05
N TRP A 17 -37.77 -46.85 10.33
CA TRP A 17 -38.20 -45.60 10.94
C TRP A 17 -37.05 -44.71 11.47
N LEU A 18 -35.84 -45.27 11.65
CA LEU A 18 -34.67 -44.52 12.12
C LEU A 18 -34.16 -43.53 11.05
N PHE A 19 -34.22 -43.92 9.77
CA PHE A 19 -33.81 -43.05 8.66
C PHE A 19 -34.69 -41.80 8.50
N PRO A 20 -36.04 -41.88 8.43
CA PRO A 20 -36.86 -40.68 8.33
C PRO A 20 -36.76 -39.80 9.58
N ALA A 21 -36.67 -40.41 10.77
CA ALA A 21 -36.49 -39.67 12.02
C ALA A 21 -35.13 -38.94 12.08
N SER A 22 -34.04 -39.60 11.65
CA SER A 22 -32.72 -38.97 11.62
C SER A 22 -32.64 -37.86 10.57
N CYS A 23 -33.19 -38.08 9.37
CA CYS A 23 -33.25 -37.04 8.33
C CYS A 23 -34.01 -35.80 8.79
N SER A 24 -35.17 -35.98 9.44
CA SER A 24 -35.92 -34.86 10.02
C SER A 24 -35.11 -34.11 11.08
N PHE A 25 -34.42 -34.83 11.96
CA PHE A 25 -33.58 -34.23 12.99
C PHE A 25 -32.43 -33.42 12.38
N PHE A 26 -31.69 -33.98 11.42
CA PHE A 26 -30.59 -33.27 10.76
C PHE A 26 -31.07 -32.05 9.96
N PHE A 27 -32.24 -32.13 9.34
CA PHE A 27 -32.84 -30.99 8.63
C PHE A 27 -33.17 -29.85 9.60
N LEU A 28 -33.82 -30.15 10.73
CA LEU A 28 -34.12 -29.16 11.77
C LEU A 28 -32.84 -28.55 12.35
N LEU A 29 -31.81 -29.37 12.61
CA LEU A 29 -30.51 -28.90 13.09
C LEU A 29 -29.86 -27.95 12.07
N SER A 30 -29.91 -28.29 10.77
CA SER A 30 -29.38 -27.44 9.71
C SER A 30 -30.09 -26.08 9.68
N VAL A 31 -31.42 -26.05 9.70
CA VAL A 31 -32.19 -24.80 9.70
C VAL A 31 -31.91 -23.97 10.94
N LEU A 32 -31.80 -24.60 12.12
CA LEU A 32 -31.46 -23.92 13.37
C LEU A 32 -30.07 -23.27 13.28
N MET A 33 -29.06 -24.02 12.83
CA MET A 33 -27.69 -23.52 12.71
C MET A 33 -27.61 -22.38 11.69
N THR A 34 -28.20 -22.55 10.51
CA THR A 34 -28.26 -21.50 9.50
C THR A 34 -29.00 -20.26 10.03
N GLY A 35 -30.11 -20.44 10.74
CA GLY A 35 -30.82 -19.36 11.43
C GLY A 35 -29.95 -18.64 12.45
N CYS A 36 -29.17 -19.36 13.26
CA CYS A 36 -28.22 -18.77 14.20
C CYS A 36 -27.12 -17.98 13.51
N PHE A 37 -26.61 -18.45 12.36
CA PHE A 37 -25.60 -17.72 11.59
C PHE A 37 -26.18 -16.45 10.96
N LEU A 38 -27.38 -16.51 10.38
CA LEU A 38 -28.06 -15.30 9.91
C LEU A 38 -28.33 -14.36 11.07
N TRP A 39 -28.80 -14.85 12.22
CA TRP A 39 -29.01 -14.04 13.40
C TRP A 39 -27.72 -13.38 13.90
N GLN A 40 -26.59 -14.10 13.93
CA GLN A 40 -25.28 -13.50 14.27
C GLN A 40 -24.79 -12.49 13.22
N TYR A 41 -25.08 -12.70 11.94
CA TYR A 41 -24.72 -11.78 10.87
C TYR A 41 -25.55 -10.50 10.90
N TYR A 42 -26.85 -10.63 11.16
CA TYR A 42 -27.79 -9.53 11.22
C TYR A 42 -27.83 -8.83 12.58
N LEU A 43 -27.36 -9.45 13.67
CA LEU A 43 -27.12 -8.72 14.91
C LEU A 43 -26.02 -7.69 14.63
N PRO A 44 -26.38 -6.40 14.53
CA PRO A 44 -25.40 -5.38 14.28
C PRO A 44 -24.53 -5.35 15.53
N LYS A 45 -23.24 -5.68 15.40
CA LYS A 45 -22.15 -5.50 16.38
C LYS A 45 -22.56 -4.62 17.57
N LEU A 46 -23.33 -5.19 18.50
CA LEU A 46 -24.03 -4.43 19.52
C LEU A 46 -23.01 -4.24 20.63
N LYS A 47 -22.20 -3.19 20.45
CA LYS A 47 -21.37 -2.53 21.46
C LYS A 47 -20.76 -3.49 22.49
N THR A 48 -19.69 -4.18 22.11
CA THR A 48 -18.62 -4.51 23.07
C THR A 48 -17.84 -3.22 23.35
N GLY A 49 -18.44 -2.34 24.14
CA GLY A 49 -17.88 -1.05 24.51
C GLY A 49 -18.93 -0.14 25.13
N SER A 50 -19.27 -0.38 26.39
CA SER A 50 -19.61 0.66 27.37
C SER A 50 -20.08 -0.03 28.66
N LEU A 51 -19.09 -0.42 29.45
CA LEU A 51 -19.24 -0.51 30.89
C LEU A 51 -19.28 0.95 31.39
N GLY A 52 -20.46 1.41 31.83
CA GLY A 52 -20.63 2.63 32.63
C GLY A 52 -20.46 3.98 31.91
N PRO A 53 -21.14 5.04 32.40
CA PRO A 53 -20.79 6.42 32.08
C PRO A 53 -19.48 6.75 32.82
N GLU A 54 -18.35 6.40 32.23
CA GLU A 54 -17.10 7.05 32.61
C GLU A 54 -17.12 8.48 32.06
N ALA A 55 -16.73 9.43 32.90
CA ALA A 55 -16.62 10.85 32.59
C ALA A 55 -15.92 11.07 31.24
N PRO A 56 -16.19 12.17 30.51
CA PRO A 56 -15.47 12.48 29.28
C PRO A 56 -14.02 12.83 29.65
N SER A 57 -13.17 11.81 29.80
CA SER A 57 -11.73 12.00 29.78
C SER A 57 -11.42 12.57 28.41
N ALA A 58 -10.82 13.78 28.44
CA ALA A 58 -10.49 14.52 27.24
C ALA A 58 -9.76 13.59 26.24
N PRO A 59 -10.09 13.65 24.94
CA PRO A 59 -9.50 12.75 23.97
C PRO A 59 -7.98 12.89 24.02
N VAL A 60 -7.30 11.85 24.52
CA VAL A 60 -5.84 11.75 24.44
C VAL A 60 -5.50 11.78 22.97
N ARG A 61 -4.80 12.83 22.54
CA ARG A 61 -4.30 12.93 21.17
C ARG A 61 -3.21 11.89 20.97
N MET A 62 -3.59 10.75 20.42
CA MET A 62 -2.66 9.76 19.89
C MET A 62 -1.89 10.41 18.74
N CYS A 63 -0.57 10.29 18.73
CA CYS A 63 0.24 10.70 17.58
C CYS A 63 -0.22 9.88 16.35
N PRO A 64 -0.38 10.51 15.18
CA PRO A 64 -0.71 9.77 13.98
C PRO A 64 0.38 8.71 13.72
N GLN A 65 -0.04 7.48 13.40
CA GLN A 65 0.87 6.34 13.20
C GLN A 65 1.83 6.56 12.02
N HIS A 66 1.46 7.43 11.09
CA HIS A 66 2.28 7.89 9.99
C HIS A 66 2.20 9.41 9.88
N PRO A 67 3.31 10.12 9.65
CA PRO A 67 3.28 11.56 9.40
C PRO A 67 2.43 11.85 8.16
N GLU A 68 1.72 12.97 8.18
CA GLU A 68 0.96 13.42 7.02
C GLU A 68 1.92 13.56 5.83
N PRO A 69 1.59 13.01 4.64
CA PRO A 69 2.47 13.09 3.48
C PRO A 69 2.74 14.56 3.17
N VAL A 70 3.99 15.00 3.38
CA VAL A 70 4.40 16.35 3.02
C VAL A 70 4.32 16.45 1.50
N PRO A 71 3.50 17.37 0.94
CA PRO A 71 3.51 17.60 -0.49
C PRO A 71 4.88 18.12 -0.89
N LEU A 72 5.64 17.29 -1.63
CA LEU A 72 6.93 17.67 -2.18
C LEU A 72 6.72 18.79 -3.20
N ALA A 73 6.92 20.04 -2.76
CA ALA A 73 7.00 21.17 -3.67
C ALA A 73 8.18 20.94 -4.64
N HIS A 74 7.87 20.76 -5.92
CA HIS A 74 8.88 20.72 -6.97
C HIS A 74 9.35 22.15 -7.29
N PRO A 75 10.67 22.40 -7.37
CA PRO A 75 11.80 21.53 -7.02
C PRO A 75 12.12 21.58 -5.51
N LEU A 76 12.56 20.43 -4.97
CA LEU A 76 13.04 20.31 -3.59
C LEU A 76 14.09 21.41 -3.32
N PRO A 77 13.98 22.17 -2.21
CA PRO A 77 14.86 23.33 -1.96
C PRO A 77 16.35 22.96 -1.96
N VAL A 78 16.68 21.78 -1.44
CA VAL A 78 18.04 21.21 -1.48
C VAL A 78 18.54 20.98 -2.90
N LEU A 79 17.67 20.49 -3.79
CA LEU A 79 18.00 20.28 -5.20
C LEU A 79 18.20 21.61 -5.93
N LYS A 80 17.38 22.61 -5.64
CA LYS A 80 17.54 23.97 -6.19
C LYS A 80 18.89 24.57 -5.83
N GLU A 81 19.27 24.54 -4.56
CA GLU A 81 20.58 25.05 -4.09
C GLU A 81 21.76 24.30 -4.73
N ALA A 82 21.62 22.97 -4.87
CA ALA A 82 22.64 22.16 -5.54
C ALA A 82 22.77 22.53 -7.03
N LEU A 83 21.66 22.69 -7.74
CA LEU A 83 21.64 23.09 -9.15
C LEU A 83 22.21 24.50 -9.36
N GLU A 84 21.91 25.45 -8.48
CA GLU A 84 22.48 26.81 -8.54
C GLU A 84 24.01 26.80 -8.38
N LYS A 85 24.56 25.90 -7.54
CA LYS A 85 26.01 25.72 -7.41
C LYS A 85 26.63 25.16 -8.69
N VAL A 86 25.99 24.15 -9.29
CA VAL A 86 26.42 23.57 -10.57
C VAL A 86 26.40 24.63 -11.67
N GLU A 87 25.31 25.41 -11.76
CA GLU A 87 25.18 26.50 -12.73
C GLU A 87 26.32 27.52 -12.59
N ARG A 88 26.68 27.91 -11.37
CA ARG A 88 27.80 28.84 -11.13
C ARG A 88 29.13 28.30 -11.63
N ILE A 89 29.41 27.03 -11.40
CA ILE A 89 30.63 26.35 -11.86
C ILE A 89 30.67 26.30 -13.39
N LEU A 90 29.56 25.93 -14.03
CA LEU A 90 29.47 25.85 -15.50
C LEU A 90 29.65 27.22 -16.16
N ARG A 91 29.06 28.27 -15.57
CA ARG A 91 29.28 29.66 -16.01
C ARG A 91 30.73 30.09 -15.86
N GLN A 92 31.41 29.69 -14.79
CA GLN A 92 32.83 29.99 -14.61
C GLN A 92 33.71 29.24 -15.62
N ALA A 93 33.36 27.99 -15.94
CA ALA A 93 34.07 27.19 -16.94
C ALA A 93 33.98 27.81 -18.36
N LEU A 94 32.88 28.50 -18.68
CA LEU A 94 32.72 29.23 -19.94
C LEU A 94 33.64 30.44 -20.10
N SER A 95 34.16 30.98 -19.01
CA SER A 95 35.14 32.07 -19.07
C SER A 95 36.52 31.58 -19.55
N ALA A 96 36.72 30.26 -19.67
CA ALA A 96 37.96 29.70 -20.19
C ALA A 96 38.09 29.94 -21.71
N PRO A 97 39.28 30.36 -22.21
CA PRO A 97 39.50 30.54 -23.64
C PRO A 97 39.28 29.24 -24.41
N GLY A 98 38.55 29.32 -25.53
CA GLY A 98 38.32 28.19 -26.44
C GLY A 98 37.04 27.39 -26.19
N LEU A 99 36.27 27.69 -25.14
CA LEU A 99 35.00 27.02 -24.87
C LEU A 99 33.81 27.87 -25.36
N ALA A 100 33.20 27.48 -26.49
CA ALA A 100 32.09 28.24 -27.09
C ALA A 100 30.75 28.01 -26.37
N ALA A 101 30.49 26.78 -25.93
CA ALA A 101 29.23 26.40 -25.29
C ALA A 101 29.37 25.15 -24.41
N ILE A 102 28.48 25.01 -23.42
CA ILE A 102 28.37 23.83 -22.56
C ILE A 102 26.89 23.45 -22.44
N SER A 103 26.59 22.15 -22.46
CA SER A 103 25.27 21.60 -22.11
C SER A 103 25.43 20.55 -21.02
N ALA A 104 24.54 20.56 -20.03
CA ALA A 104 24.53 19.61 -18.93
C ALA A 104 23.10 19.14 -18.63
N VAL A 105 22.94 17.84 -18.36
CA VAL A 105 21.66 17.22 -17.99
C VAL A 105 21.85 16.43 -16.71
N VAL A 106 20.96 16.62 -15.74
CA VAL A 106 20.94 15.87 -14.48
C VAL A 106 19.80 14.87 -14.53
N ILE A 107 20.12 13.59 -14.38
CA ILE A 107 19.17 12.48 -14.45
C ILE A 107 19.24 11.69 -13.13
N HIS A 108 18.08 11.38 -12.56
CA HIS A 108 17.97 10.55 -11.36
C HIS A 108 16.75 9.65 -11.48
N ASN A 109 16.92 8.35 -11.25
CA ASN A 109 15.87 7.32 -11.37
C ASN A 109 15.13 7.41 -12.73
N ASP A 110 15.89 7.42 -13.82
CA ASP A 110 15.38 7.52 -15.20
C ASP A 110 14.55 8.79 -15.50
N ALA A 111 14.53 9.77 -14.60
CA ALA A 111 13.87 11.06 -14.77
C ALA A 111 14.90 12.17 -14.99
N VAL A 112 14.65 13.02 -15.99
CA VAL A 112 15.42 14.25 -16.19
C VAL A 112 15.00 15.27 -15.14
N LEU A 113 15.92 15.58 -14.22
CA LEU A 113 15.69 16.56 -13.15
C LEU A 113 15.98 17.99 -13.60
N TRP A 114 16.96 18.17 -14.50
CA TRP A 114 17.38 19.48 -14.96
C TRP A 114 18.17 19.40 -16.27
N THR A 115 18.05 20.44 -17.10
CA THR A 115 18.86 20.65 -18.29
C THR A 115 19.35 22.09 -18.31
N GLY A 116 20.65 22.29 -18.45
CA GLY A 116 21.28 23.60 -18.53
C GLY A 116 22.13 23.72 -19.78
N ASN A 117 21.78 24.67 -20.65
CA ASN A 117 22.54 25.03 -21.84
C ASN A 117 23.13 26.41 -21.67
N PHE A 118 24.44 26.53 -21.92
CA PHE A 118 25.21 27.73 -21.64
C PHE A 118 26.18 28.06 -22.78
N GLY A 119 26.59 29.32 -22.83
CA GLY A 119 27.46 29.84 -23.88
C GLY A 119 26.69 30.24 -25.13
N LYS A 120 27.32 30.10 -26.29
CA LYS A 120 26.81 30.61 -27.57
C LYS A 120 26.83 29.53 -28.63
N LYS A 121 25.72 29.38 -29.35
CA LYS A 121 25.63 28.51 -30.52
C LYS A 121 26.62 28.92 -31.60
N ASN A 122 26.85 30.22 -31.77
CA ASN A 122 27.82 30.76 -32.71
C ASN A 122 28.80 31.69 -31.97
N GLY A 123 30.03 31.22 -31.76
CA GLY A 123 31.06 31.99 -31.04
C GLY A 123 31.45 33.31 -31.72
N SER A 124 31.25 33.41 -33.04
CA SER A 124 31.56 34.62 -33.82
C SER A 124 30.44 35.67 -33.77
N ASP A 125 29.20 35.26 -33.49
CA ASP A 125 28.05 36.15 -33.46
C ASP A 125 27.73 36.56 -32.00
N PRO A 126 27.89 37.86 -31.65
CA PRO A 126 27.64 38.33 -30.30
C PRO A 126 26.18 38.18 -29.86
N ALA A 127 25.22 38.16 -30.80
CA ALA A 127 23.80 38.04 -30.55
C ALA A 127 23.32 36.58 -30.47
N SER A 128 24.19 35.60 -30.73
CA SER A 128 23.77 34.20 -30.70
C SER A 128 23.47 33.73 -29.27
N GLY A 129 22.32 33.07 -29.13
CA GLY A 129 21.89 32.48 -27.86
C GLY A 129 22.61 31.16 -27.55
N PRO A 130 22.33 30.57 -26.38
CA PRO A 130 22.86 29.26 -26.01
C PRO A 130 22.38 28.16 -26.97
N PRO A 131 23.13 27.05 -27.10
CA PRO A 131 22.68 25.89 -27.88
C PRO A 131 21.37 25.32 -27.31
N ARG A 132 20.54 24.74 -28.19
CA ARG A 132 19.29 24.06 -27.78
C ARG A 132 19.55 22.61 -27.43
#